data_AF-A0A3D5AWK8-F1
#
_entry.id   AF-A0A3D5AWK8-F1
#
_cell.length_a   1.000
_cell.length_b   1.000
_cell.length_c   1.000
_cell.angle_alpha   90.00
_cell.angle_beta   90.00
_cell.angle_gamma   90.00
#
_symmetry.space_group_name_H-M   'P 1'
#
loop_
_entity.id
_entity.type
_entity.pdbx_description
1 polymer ?
#
loop_
_entity_poly.entity_id
_entity_poly.type
_entity_poly.pdbx_seq_one_letter_code
_entity_poly.pdbx_strand_id
1 'polypeptide(L)' 'MASKKDEPVAAPEVQAEVPVKVKVFNKNPKPLRRAGHSWPSGQWAEQTVDQAGLKALRKDPGLTVEVLSA' A
#
# COMPACT_ATOMS: atom_id res chain seq x y z
N MET A 1 4.81 8.02 49.50
CA MET A 1 3.58 7.46 48.92
C MET A 1 3.33 8.16 47.59
N ALA A 2 3.09 7.38 46.53
CA ALA A 2 2.31 7.67 45.30
C ALA A 2 2.59 8.98 44.52
N SER A 3 2.77 9.04 43.21
CA SER A 3 2.75 8.06 42.13
C SER A 3 3.46 8.70 40.94
N LYS A 4 4.08 7.85 40.11
CA LYS A 4 4.60 8.16 38.78
C LYS A 4 3.65 9.09 38.03
N LYS A 5 4.16 10.26 37.61
CA LYS A 5 3.62 10.97 36.45
C LYS A 5 4.05 10.16 35.24
N ASP A 6 3.16 9.27 34.80
CA ASP A 6 3.23 8.61 33.50
C ASP A 6 3.42 9.70 32.43
N GLU A 7 4.60 9.67 31.79
CA GLU A 7 4.79 10.25 30.48
C GLU A 7 3.65 9.79 29.56
N PRO A 8 3.02 10.68 28.79
CA PRO A 8 2.28 10.21 27.63
C PRO A 8 3.31 9.63 26.67
N VAL A 9 3.55 8.31 26.79
CA VAL A 9 4.25 7.53 25.77
C VAL A 9 3.59 7.91 24.46
N ALA A 10 4.41 8.52 23.60
CA ALA A 10 4.05 8.93 22.26
C ALA A 10 3.06 7.92 21.69
N ALA A 11 1.82 8.35 21.43
CA ALA A 11 1.10 7.74 20.33
C ALA A 11 2.11 7.81 19.18
N PRO A 12 2.61 6.69 18.63
CA PRO A 12 3.32 6.81 17.39
C PRO A 12 2.37 7.61 16.53
N GLU A 13 2.81 8.76 16.02
CA GLU A 13 2.20 9.36 14.85
C GLU A 13 2.27 8.23 13.83
N VAL A 14 1.22 7.38 13.85
CA VAL A 14 0.89 6.43 12.83
C VAL A 14 0.75 7.39 11.68
N GLN A 15 1.84 7.52 10.91
CA GLN A 15 1.86 8.31 9.72
C GLN A 15 0.60 7.87 9.02
N ALA A 16 -0.40 8.75 9.04
CA ALA A 16 -1.61 8.57 8.29
C ALA A 16 -1.15 8.80 6.84
N GLU A 17 -0.32 7.88 6.34
CA GLU A 17 -0.06 7.70 4.94
C GLU A 17 -1.44 7.37 4.40
N VAL A 18 -2.10 8.41 3.92
CA VAL A 18 -3.46 8.35 3.41
C VAL A 18 -3.49 7.16 2.45
N PRO A 19 -4.27 6.11 2.76
CA PRO A 19 -4.26 4.91 1.96
C PRO A 19 -4.75 5.28 0.56
N VAL A 20 -3.88 5.12 -0.44
CA VAL A 20 -4.15 5.49 -1.82
C VAL A 20 -4.84 4.31 -2.49
N LYS A 21 -6.03 4.55 -3.04
CA LYS A 21 -6.72 3.54 -3.83
C LYS A 21 -6.17 3.57 -5.25
N VAL A 22 -5.65 2.44 -5.70
CA VAL A 22 -5.07 2.26 -7.02
C VAL A 22 -5.68 1.10 -7.77
N LYS A 23 -5.65 1.17 -9.10
CA LYS A 23 -5.97 0.08 -10.01
C LYS A 23 -4.66 -0.41 -10.61
N VAL A 24 -4.40 -1.70 -10.53
CA VAL A 24 -3.18 -2.31 -11.05
C VAL A 24 -3.53 -3.30 -12.15
N PHE A 25 -3.00 -3.09 -13.35
CA PHE A 25 -3.09 -4.04 -14.45
C PHE A 25 -1.81 -4.86 -14.54
N ASN A 26 -1.95 -6.18 -14.47
CA ASN A 26 -0.81 -7.08 -14.61
C ASN A 26 -0.61 -7.44 -16.09
N LYS A 27 0.47 -6.92 -16.69
CA LYS A 27 0.89 -7.24 -18.06
C LYS A 27 1.73 -8.53 -18.13
N ASN A 28 2.15 -9.07 -16.98
CA ASN A 28 2.91 -10.31 -16.96
C ASN A 28 2.03 -11.49 -17.40
N PRO A 29 2.59 -12.49 -18.09
CA PRO A 29 1.84 -13.67 -18.53
C PRO A 29 1.35 -14.53 -17.35
N LYS A 30 1.92 -14.36 -16.16
CA LYS A 30 1.57 -15.09 -14.93
C LYS A 30 0.95 -14.15 -13.88
N PRO A 31 0.03 -14.65 -13.04
CA PRO A 31 -0.46 -13.87 -11.91
C PRO A 31 0.70 -13.50 -10.98
N LEU A 32 0.72 -12.25 -10.53
CA LEU A 32 1.76 -11.73 -9.63
C LEU A 32 1.20 -11.65 -8.22
N ARG A 33 1.98 -12.08 -7.23
CA ARG A 33 1.66 -11.92 -5.81
C ARG A 33 2.77 -11.13 -5.11
N ARG A 34 2.45 -9.98 -4.51
CA ARG A 34 3.38 -9.24 -3.64
C ARG A 34 2.65 -8.55 -2.51
N ALA A 35 3.33 -8.41 -1.37
CA ALA A 35 2.83 -7.68 -0.20
C ALA A 35 1.41 -8.13 0.24
N GLY A 36 1.10 -9.43 0.11
CA GLY A 36 -0.24 -9.97 0.43
C GLY A 36 -1.29 -9.76 -0.66
N HIS A 37 -0.96 -9.03 -1.73
CA HIS A 37 -1.88 -8.72 -2.84
C HIS A 37 -1.61 -9.61 -4.05
N SER A 38 -2.68 -9.94 -4.78
CA SER A 38 -2.63 -10.83 -5.94
C SER A 38 -3.22 -10.11 -7.16
N TRP A 39 -2.43 -10.02 -8.23
CA TRP A 39 -2.85 -9.42 -9.50
C TRP A 39 -2.96 -10.48 -10.58
N PRO A 40 -4.18 -10.83 -11.00
CA PRO A 40 -4.39 -11.77 -12.10
C PRO A 40 -3.81 -11.23 -13.41
N SER A 41 -3.16 -12.10 -14.19
CA SER A 41 -2.60 -11.76 -15.51
C SER A 41 -3.70 -11.25 -16.45
N GLY A 42 -3.40 -10.18 -17.19
CA GLY A 42 -4.28 -9.60 -18.20
C GLY A 42 -5.54 -8.93 -17.65
N GLN A 43 -5.58 -8.63 -16.35
CA GLN A 43 -6.74 -8.06 -15.68
C GLN A 43 -6.35 -6.89 -14.77
N TRP A 44 -7.31 -5.99 -14.56
CA TRP A 44 -7.20 -4.90 -13.59
C TRP A 44 -7.65 -5.38 -12.22
N ALA A 45 -6.86 -5.10 -11.18
CA ALA A 45 -7.24 -5.33 -9.79
C ALA A 45 -7.16 -4.02 -9.00
N GLU A 46 -8.22 -3.69 -8.27
CA GLU A 46 -8.22 -2.56 -7.34
C GLU A 46 -7.53 -2.95 -6.04
N GLN A 47 -6.77 -2.00 -5.51
CA GLN A 47 -5.89 -2.24 -4.38
C GLN A 47 -5.70 -0.94 -3.59
N THR A 48 -5.71 -1.05 -2.28
CA THR A 48 -5.41 0.06 -1.39
C THR A 48 -4.00 -0.11 -0.88
N VAL A 49 -3.13 0.86 -1.17
CA VAL A 49 -1.72 0.83 -0.78
C VAL A 49 -1.32 2.17 -0.18
N ASP A 50 -0.37 2.14 0.73
CA ASP A 50 0.37 3.32 1.18
C ASP A 50 1.26 3.90 0.07
N GLN A 51 1.85 5.07 0.30
CA GLN A 51 2.69 5.74 -0.69
C GLN A 51 3.94 4.91 -1.04
N ALA A 52 4.52 4.22 -0.05
CA ALA A 52 5.64 3.32 -0.27
C ALA A 52 5.24 2.15 -1.19
N GLY A 53 4.08 1.54 -0.96
CA GLY A 53 3.48 0.51 -1.79
C GLY A 53 3.22 0.99 -3.23
N LEU A 54 2.63 2.18 -3.39
CA LEU A 54 2.43 2.80 -4.71
C LEU A 54 3.75 2.98 -5.47
N LYS A 55 4.78 3.49 -4.79
CA LYS A 55 6.11 3.68 -5.38
C LYS A 55 6.74 2.34 -5.78
N ALA A 56 6.55 1.29 -4.99
CA ALA A 56 7.01 -0.06 -5.32
C ALA A 56 6.28 -0.64 -6.53
N LEU A 57 4.96 -0.46 -6.63
CA LEU A 57 4.16 -0.93 -7.76
C LEU A 57 4.55 -0.21 -9.06
N ARG A 58 4.76 1.11 -9.02
CA ARG A 58 5.19 1.90 -10.19
C ARG A 58 6.59 1.56 -10.69
N LYS A 59 7.45 0.98 -9.83
CA LYS A 59 8.78 0.50 -10.23
C LYS A 59 8.73 -0.82 -10.99
N ASP A 60 7.62 -1.57 -10.92
CA ASP A 60 7.51 -2.86 -11.55
C ASP A 60 7.05 -2.70 -13.02
N PRO A 61 7.90 -3.00 -14.02
CA PRO A 61 7.57 -2.76 -15.43
C PRO A 61 6.45 -3.68 -15.94
N GLY A 62 6.19 -4.79 -15.24
CA GLY A 62 5.11 -5.72 -15.55
C GLY A 62 3.75 -5.28 -15.00
N LEU A 63 3.70 -4.21 -14.21
CA LEU A 63 2.47 -3.67 -13.63
C LEU A 63 2.19 -2.27 -14.18
N THR A 64 0.94 -2.00 -14.53
CA THR A 64 0.48 -0.64 -14.81
C THR A 64 -0.39 -0.18 -13.66
N VAL A 65 -0.05 0.96 -13.06
CA VAL A 65 -0.72 1.45 -11.84
C VAL A 65 -1.43 2.76 -12.15
N GLU A 66 -2.75 2.77 -12.00
CA GLU A 66 -3.60 3.95 -12.06
C GLU A 66 -4.04 4.34 -10.66
N VAL A 67 -3.92 5.62 -10.31
CA VAL A 67 -4.40 6.12 -9.01
C VAL A 67 -5.85 6.53 -9.17
N LEU A 68 -6.75 5.93 -8.38
CA LEU A 68 -8.19 6.19 -8.43
C LEU A 68 -8.60 7.28 -7.44
N SER A 69 -7.97 7.31 -6.26
CA SER A 69 -8.23 8.31 -5.21
C SER A 69 -7.03 8.38 -4.27
N ALA A 70 -6.57 9.61 -3.97
CA ALA A 70 -5.42 9.93 -3.14
C ALA A 70 -5.84 10.86 -2.00
#